data_AF-A0A1E7G8J0-F1
#
_entry.id   AF-A0A1E7G8J0-F1
#
_cell.length_a   1.000
_cell.length_b   1.000
_cell.length_c   1.000
_cell.angle_alpha   90.00
_cell.angle_beta   90.00
_cell.angle_gamma   90.00
#
_symmetry.space_group_name_H-M   'P 1'
#
loop_
_entity.id
_entity.type
_entity.pdbx_description
1 polymer ?
#
loop_
_entity_poly.entity_id
_entity_poly.type
_entity_poly.pdbx_seq_one_letter_code
_entity_poly.pdbx_strand_id
1 'polypeptide(L)' 'MGTKIIRLQGGKNVKIELLVDGRKIPMNDFVQKIVINVIQAMVETLHTIDSRWKEISIHIEKDDVKE' A
#
# COMPACT_ATOMS: atom_id res chain seq x y z
N MET A 1 10.28 0.32 -17.28
CA MET A 1 10.88 0.07 -15.95
C MET A 1 10.33 1.09 -14.97
N GLY A 2 9.49 0.65 -14.02
CA GLY A 2 8.81 1.55 -13.11
C GLY A 2 8.42 0.82 -11.84
N THR A 3 9.09 1.14 -10.75
CA THR A 3 8.83 0.60 -9.42
C THR A 3 7.71 1.40 -8.75
N LYS A 4 6.74 0.71 -8.15
CA LYS A 4 5.64 1.33 -7.41
C LYS A 4 5.70 0.93 -5.95
N ILE A 5 5.82 1.92 -5.07
CA ILE A 5 5.91 1.73 -3.62
C ILE A 5 4.63 2.29 -3.00
N ILE A 6 3.97 1.47 -2.18
CA ILE A 6 2.87 1.88 -1.31
C ILE A 6 3.36 1.83 0.14
N ARG A 7 3.24 2.95 0.86
CA ARG A 7 3.56 3.04 2.30
C ARG A 7 2.31 3.37 3.12
N LEU A 8 2.09 2.63 4.20
CA LEU A 8 1.02 2.87 5.19
C LEU A 8 1.63 3.03 6.59
N GLN A 9 1.20 4.04 7.35
CA GLN A 9 1.62 4.24 8.74
C GLN A 9 0.48 3.90 9.73
N GLY A 10 0.77 3.11 10.77
CA GLY A 10 -0.18 2.73 11.82
C GLY A 10 -0.33 3.79 12.91
N GLY A 11 -1.53 4.36 13.04
CA GLY A 11 -1.92 5.35 14.05
C GLY A 11 -3.30 5.93 13.74
N LYS A 12 -3.90 6.73 14.65
CA LYS A 12 -5.26 7.33 14.52
C LYS A 12 -5.55 8.08 13.20
N ASN A 13 -4.56 8.28 12.33
CA ASN A 13 -4.66 8.74 10.95
C ASN A 13 -3.72 7.91 10.06
N VAL A 14 -4.21 6.79 9.52
CA VAL A 14 -3.46 6.00 8.53
C VAL A 14 -3.39 6.80 7.23
N LYS A 15 -2.16 7.07 6.76
CA LYS A 15 -1.91 7.81 5.52
C LYS A 15 -1.27 6.88 4.51
N ILE A 16 -1.79 6.89 3.29
CA ILE A 16 -1.26 6.13 2.16
C ILE A 16 -0.55 7.06 1.17
N GLU A 17 0.58 6.61 0.64
CA GLU A 17 1.25 7.23 -0.49
C GLU A 17 1.38 6.23 -1.63
N LEU A 18 0.89 6.59 -2.82
CA LEU A 18 1.06 5.81 -4.04
C LEU A 18 2.07 6.50 -4.93
N LEU A 19 3.18 5.82 -5.22
CA LEU A 19 4.12 6.22 -6.25
C LEU A 19 3.94 5.34 -7.50
N VAL A 20 3.79 5.97 -8.65
CA VAL A 20 3.79 5.34 -9.96
C VAL A 20 4.96 5.91 -10.74
N ASP A 21 5.96 5.07 -11.03
CA ASP A 21 7.15 5.47 -11.79
C ASP A 21 7.85 6.69 -11.16
N GLY A 22 7.97 6.67 -9.82
CA GLY A 22 8.52 7.75 -9.02
C GLY A 22 7.61 8.98 -8.85
N ARG A 23 6.43 9.00 -9.49
CA ARG A 23 5.48 10.11 -9.40
C ARG A 23 4.43 9.85 -8.33
N LYS A 24 4.24 10.81 -7.44
CA LYS A 24 3.15 10.77 -6.45
C LYS A 24 1.81 10.90 -7.16
N ILE A 25 0.93 9.93 -6.95
CA ILE A 25 -0.42 9.94 -7.49
C ILE A 25 -1.39 10.46 -6.43
N PRO A 26 -2.09 11.59 -6.68
CA PRO A 26 -3.13 12.07 -5.79
C PRO A 26 -4.27 11.05 -5.72
N MET A 27 -4.67 10.69 -4.50
CA MET A 27 -5.83 9.84 -4.25
C MET A 27 -6.83 10.64 -3.40
N ASN A 28 -8.10 10.60 -3.78
CA ASN A 28 -9.16 11.18 -2.96
C ASN A 28 -9.46 10.30 -1.74
N ASP A 29 -10.20 10.83 -0.78
CA ASP A 29 -10.50 10.16 0.49
C ASP A 29 -11.22 8.81 0.30
N PHE A 30 -12.06 8.68 -0.73
CA PHE A 30 -12.77 7.44 -1.02
C PHE A 30 -11.80 6.34 -1.47
N VAL A 31 -10.92 6.63 -2.43
CA VAL A 31 -9.92 5.68 -2.93
C VAL A 31 -8.91 5.33 -1.83
N GLN A 32 -8.46 6.30 -1.04
CA GLN A 32 -7.55 6.05 0.08
C GLN A 32 -8.16 5.06 1.09
N LYS A 33 -9.43 5.26 1.47
CA LYS A 33 -10.15 4.37 2.39
C LYS A 33 -10.24 2.94 1.88
N ILE A 34 -10.59 2.74 0.60
CA ILE A 34 -10.68 1.40 0.01
C ILE A 34 -9.32 0.69 0.10
N VAL A 35 -8.26 1.34 -0.37
CA VAL A 35 -6.94 0.71 -0.45
C VAL A 35 -6.39 0.39 0.94
N ILE A 36 -6.55 1.31 1.90
CA ILE A 36 -6.16 1.10 3.29
C ILE A 36 -6.88 -0.12 3.89
N ASN A 37 -8.21 -0.17 3.76
CA ASN A 37 -9.01 -1.26 4.35
C ASN A 37 -8.62 -2.62 3.77
N VAL A 38 -8.39 -2.71 2.45
CA VAL A 38 -7.99 -3.96 1.80
C VAL A 38 -6.62 -4.40 2.29
N ILE A 39 -5.63 -3.50 2.33
CA ILE A 39 -4.27 -3.85 2.77
C ILE A 39 -4.25 -4.23 4.26
N GLN A 40 -5.00 -3.53 5.11
CA GLN A 40 -5.11 -3.87 6.52
C GLN A 40 -5.72 -5.27 6.72
N ALA A 41 -6.82 -5.57 6.03
CA ALA A 41 -7.43 -6.90 6.08
C ALA A 41 -6.46 -8.00 5.59
N MET A 42 -5.67 -7.72 4.56
CA MET A 42 -4.62 -8.65 4.10
C MET A 42 -3.57 -8.91 5.18
N VAL A 43 -3.12 -7.90 5.93
CA VAL A 43 -2.11 -8.07 6.97
C VAL A 43 -2.67 -8.72 8.24
N GLU A 44 -3.89 -8.36 8.65
CA GLU A 44 -4.55 -8.91 9.84
C GLU A 44 -4.88 -10.39 9.73
N THR A 45 -5.07 -10.90 8.51
CA THR A 45 -5.29 -12.34 8.28
C THR A 45 -4.00 -13.17 8.34
N LEU A 46 -2.82 -12.53 8.34
CA LEU A 46 -1.53 -13.22 8.45
C LEU A 46 -1.20 -13.46 9.92
N HIS A 47 -1.42 -14.69 10.39
CA HIS A 47 -1.18 -15.11 11.79
C HIS A 47 0.27 -14.93 12.29
N THR A 48 1.23 -14.70 11.40
CA THR A 48 2.65 -14.51 11.72
C THR A 48 3.02 -13.05 12.02
N ILE A 49 2.08 -12.09 11.88
CA ILE A 49 2.34 -10.66 12.06
C ILE A 49 1.78 -10.21 13.42
N ASP A 50 2.63 -9.58 14.25
CA ASP A 50 2.21 -8.96 15.52
C ASP A 50 1.25 -7.80 15.23
N SER A 51 0.14 -7.73 15.96
CA SER A 51 -0.90 -6.69 15.81
C SER A 51 -0.41 -5.26 16.10
N ARG A 52 0.81 -5.09 16.62
CA ARG A 52 1.48 -3.81 16.89
C ARG A 52 2.40 -3.36 15.76
N TRP A 53 2.21 -3.86 14.54
CA TRP A 53 2.93 -3.39 13.36
C TRP A 53 2.79 -1.86 13.19
N LYS A 54 3.87 -1.21 12.73
CA LYS A 54 3.92 0.27 12.60
C LYS A 54 3.83 0.74 11.15
N GLU A 55 4.26 -0.08 10.21
CA GLU A 55 4.33 0.24 8.79
C GLU A 55 4.04 -0.98 7.94
N ILE A 56 3.31 -0.78 6.84
CA ILE A 56 3.15 -1.76 5.77
C ILE A 56 3.78 -1.14 4.50
N SER A 57 4.70 -1.86 3.88
CA SER A 57 5.31 -1.49 2.60
C SER A 57 4.99 -2.56 1.56
N ILE A 58 4.28 -2.18 0.50
CA ILE A 58 3.97 -3.06 -0.63
C ILE A 58 4.75 -2.57 -1.84
N HIS A 59 5.46 -3.50 -2.48
CA HIS A 59 6.22 -3.27 -3.70
C HIS A 59 5.56 -4.04 -4.84
N ILE A 60 5.24 -3.33 -5.92
CA ILE A 60 4.61 -3.92 -7.10
C ILE A 60 5.46 -3.58 -8.32
N GLU A 61 5.82 -4.61 -9.07
CA GLU A 61 6.48 -4.50 -10.37
C GLU A 61 5.51 -4.99 -11.45
N LYS A 62 5.55 -4.33 -12.61
CA LYS A 62 4.84 -4.79 -13.79
C LYS A 62 5.85 -5.54 -14.64
N ASP A 63 5.62 -6.84 -14.86
CA ASP A 63 6.36 -7.59 -15.87
C ASP A 63 5.98 -7.08 -17.26
N ASP A 64 6.99 -6.82 -18.09
CA ASP A 64 6.81 -6.63 -19.53
C ASP A 64 6.51 -8.02 -20.11
N VAL A 65 5.23 -8.41 -20.13
CA VAL A 65 4.80 -9.54 -20.97
C VAL A 65 5.06 -9.08 -22.41
N LYS A 66 6.15 -9.55 -22.99
CA LYS A 66 6.37 -9.47 -24.44
C LYS A 66 5.31 -10.36 -25.07
N GLU A 67 4.27 -9.73 -25.64
CA GLU A 67 3.36 -10.39 -26.59
C GLU A 67 4.15 -10.97 -27.78
#